data_AF-A0A923UZ05-F1
#
_entry.id   AF-A0A923UZ05-F1
#
_cell.length_a   1.000
_cell.length_b   1.000
_cell.length_c   1.000
_cell.angle_alpha   90.00
_cell.angle_beta   90.00
_cell.angle_gamma   90.00
#
_symmetry.space_group_name_H-M   'P 1'
#
loop_
_entity.id
_entity.type
_entity.pdbx_description
1 polymer ?
#
loop_
_entity_poly.entity_id
_entity_poly.type
_entity_poly.pdbx_seq_one_letter_code
_entity_poly.pdbx_strand_id
1 'polypeptide(L)'
;MKNDTDIELCGPFSVKDSSGNTRAIEAIRIFDEGYGIIDVYVHMLASMDDDRLYDDTILISQIMARLRQLGYVGPDFGHGDLGLQDDKLIVLEAPEAFNAFAASRGWKDLAAEFAEDDAADTHTHTGGEAASSTLLDALMRKFKSP
;
A
#
# COMPACT_ATOMS: atom_id res chain seq x y z
N MET A 1 0.01 21.81 1.51
CA MET A 1 1.04 21.10 2.29
C MET A 1 1.58 19.98 1.42
N LYS A 2 2.90 19.81 1.30
CA LYS A 2 3.46 18.56 0.75
C LYS A 2 3.36 17.53 1.87
N ASN A 3 2.52 16.51 1.69
CA ASN A 3 2.57 15.36 2.58
C ASN A 3 3.92 14.69 2.34
N ASP A 4 4.69 14.43 3.40
CA ASP A 4 6.00 13.76 3.31
C ASP A 4 5.88 12.36 2.68
N THR A 5 4.66 11.81 2.67
CA THR A 5 4.28 10.50 2.15
C THR A 5 3.81 10.52 0.69
N ASP A 6 3.61 11.69 0.06
CA ASP A 6 3.24 11.80 -1.37
C ASP A 6 4.51 11.84 -2.23
N ILE A 7 4.74 10.76 -2.98
CA ILE A 7 5.96 10.60 -3.79
C ILE A 7 5.56 10.55 -5.26
N GLU A 8 5.94 11.59 -6.00
CA GLU A 8 5.80 11.63 -7.45
C GLU A 8 6.94 10.84 -8.12
N LEU A 9 6.57 9.77 -8.80
CA LEU A 9 7.49 8.92 -9.57
C LEU A 9 7.75 9.48 -10.97
N CYS A 10 6.70 10.02 -11.59
CA CYS A 10 6.72 10.55 -12.94
C CYS A 10 5.79 11.75 -13.06
N GLY A 11 6.29 12.84 -13.64
CA GLY A 11 5.45 13.96 -14.06
C GLY A 11 4.67 13.67 -15.37
N PRO A 12 4.10 14.71 -16.00
CA PRO A 12 3.12 14.54 -17.09
C PRO A 12 3.67 13.82 -18.32
N PHE A 13 2.85 12.96 -18.92
CA PHE A 13 3.12 12.30 -20.20
C PHE A 13 1.81 11.87 -20.88
N SER A 14 1.91 11.27 -22.06
CA SER A 14 0.73 10.80 -22.80
C SER A 14 0.97 9.41 -23.36
N VAL A 15 -0.10 8.62 -23.36
CA VAL A 15 -0.14 7.24 -23.85
C VAL A 15 -1.36 7.03 -24.72
N LYS A 16 -1.41 5.93 -25.45
CA LYS A 16 -2.61 5.52 -26.18
C LYS A 16 -3.38 4.43 -25.42
N ASP A 17 -4.69 4.47 -25.49
CA ASP A 17 -5.50 3.31 -25.10
C ASP A 17 -5.63 2.30 -26.26
N SER A 18 -6.28 1.17 -25.99
CA SER A 18 -6.56 0.12 -26.99
C SER A 18 -7.48 0.60 -28.13
N SER A 19 -8.25 1.65 -27.91
CA SER A 19 -9.10 2.30 -28.92
C SER A 19 -8.34 3.31 -29.78
N GLY A 20 -7.06 3.56 -29.48
CA GLY A 20 -6.20 4.50 -30.20
C GLY A 20 -6.33 5.96 -29.74
N ASN A 21 -7.14 6.24 -28.72
CA ASN A 21 -7.27 7.59 -28.15
C ASN A 21 -6.03 7.94 -27.35
N THR A 22 -5.66 9.22 -27.38
CA THR A 22 -4.56 9.71 -26.55
C THR A 22 -5.08 10.06 -25.16
N ARG A 23 -4.52 9.42 -24.15
CA ARG A 23 -4.82 9.67 -22.74
C ARG A 23 -3.66 10.45 -22.13
N ALA A 24 -3.98 11.63 -21.60
CA ALA A 24 -3.01 12.49 -20.92
C ALA A 24 -2.96 12.11 -19.45
N ILE A 25 -1.75 11.78 -18.98
CA ILE A 25 -1.47 11.46 -17.59
C ILE A 25 -0.79 12.67 -16.96
N GLU A 26 -1.33 13.12 -15.83
CA GLU A 26 -0.79 14.22 -15.04
C GLU A 26 0.45 13.76 -14.26
N ALA A 27 0.34 12.64 -13.54
CA ALA A 27 1.43 12.11 -12.74
C ALA A 27 1.24 10.62 -12.43
N ILE A 28 2.34 9.94 -12.10
CA ILE A 28 2.34 8.66 -11.39
C ILE A 28 2.87 8.91 -9.98
N ARG A 29 2.12 8.46 -8.98
CA ARG A 29 2.38 8.71 -7.56
C ARG A 29 2.26 7.42 -6.77
N ILE A 30 2.94 7.40 -5.63
CA ILE A 30 2.73 6.42 -4.58
C ILE A 30 2.57 7.15 -3.27
N PHE A 31 1.82 6.53 -2.37
CA PHE A 31 1.67 7.01 -1.00
C PHE A 31 2.30 6.02 -0.04
N ASP A 32 2.94 6.56 0.97
CA ASP A 32 3.39 5.78 2.12
C ASP A 32 2.23 5.71 3.14
N GLU A 33 1.43 4.64 3.04
CA GLU A 33 0.22 4.42 3.85
C GLU A 33 0.49 3.54 5.09
N GLY A 34 1.70 2.99 5.24
CA GLY A 34 2.08 2.19 6.41
C GLY A 34 1.45 0.79 6.50
N TYR A 35 0.93 0.25 5.39
CA TYR A 35 0.40 -1.13 5.31
C TYR A 35 1.38 -2.14 4.67
N GLY A 36 2.57 -1.70 4.24
CA GLY A 36 3.63 -2.55 3.68
C GLY A 36 3.40 -3.01 2.23
N ILE A 37 2.25 -2.68 1.64
CA ILE A 37 1.93 -2.88 0.22
C ILE A 37 1.84 -1.50 -0.44
N ILE A 38 2.28 -1.41 -1.70
CA ILE A 38 2.31 -0.15 -2.45
C ILE A 38 1.26 -0.18 -3.55
N ASP A 39 0.26 0.68 -3.42
CA ASP A 39 -0.62 1.05 -4.53
C ASP A 39 0.02 2.17 -5.35
N VAL A 40 -0.12 2.06 -6.67
CA VAL A 40 0.39 3.04 -7.63
C VAL A 40 -0.76 3.79 -8.26
N TYR A 41 -0.73 5.11 -8.07
CA TYR A 41 -1.79 6.04 -8.42
C TYR A 41 -1.42 6.77 -9.70
N VAL A 42 -2.17 6.52 -10.75
CA VAL A 42 -2.00 7.16 -12.05
C VAL A 42 -3.09 8.21 -12.22
N HIS A 43 -2.71 9.48 -12.07
CA HIS A 43 -3.62 10.60 -12.18
C HIS A 43 -3.79 10.99 -13.65
N MET A 44 -5.03 10.96 -14.12
CA MET A 44 -5.40 11.33 -15.47
C MET A 44 -5.69 12.84 -15.52
N LEU A 45 -5.21 13.51 -16.57
CA LEU A 45 -5.44 14.94 -16.74
C LEU A 45 -6.92 15.24 -17.08
N ALA A 46 -7.56 14.31 -17.79
CA ALA A 46 -8.96 14.36 -18.16
C ALA A 46 -9.74 13.23 -17.49
N SER A 47 -11.04 13.47 -17.29
CA SER A 47 -12.01 12.46 -16.88
C SER A 47 -11.98 11.27 -17.85
N MET A 48 -12.06 10.08 -17.30
CA MET A 48 -12.17 8.81 -18.04
C MET A 48 -13.64 8.51 -18.38
N ASP A 49 -14.59 9.26 -17.84
CA ASP A 49 -16.02 9.04 -17.98
C ASP A 49 -16.36 7.59 -17.54
N ASP A 50 -17.10 6.84 -18.37
CA ASP A 50 -17.43 5.42 -18.14
C ASP A 50 -16.37 4.45 -18.68
N ASP A 51 -15.24 4.94 -19.23
CA ASP A 51 -14.20 4.07 -19.76
C ASP A 51 -13.43 3.42 -18.60
N ARG A 52 -13.52 2.08 -18.48
CA ARG A 52 -12.79 1.26 -17.49
C ARG A 52 -11.31 1.13 -17.86
N LEU A 53 -10.60 2.26 -17.96
CA LEU A 53 -9.19 2.29 -18.43
C LEU A 53 -8.23 1.53 -17.51
N TYR A 54 -8.60 1.25 -16.27
CA TYR A 54 -7.88 0.36 -15.35
C TYR A 54 -7.86 -1.13 -15.80
N ASP A 55 -8.61 -1.49 -16.85
CA ASP A 55 -8.60 -2.80 -17.50
C ASP A 55 -7.98 -2.72 -18.93
N ASP A 56 -7.59 -1.52 -19.38
CA ASP A 56 -6.99 -1.36 -20.69
C ASP A 56 -5.52 -1.79 -20.68
N THR A 57 -5.29 -3.03 -21.12
CA THR A 57 -3.95 -3.63 -21.18
C THR A 57 -2.94 -2.85 -22.03
N ILE A 58 -3.37 -2.14 -23.06
CA ILE A 58 -2.48 -1.34 -23.93
C ILE A 58 -2.03 -0.09 -23.20
N LEU A 59 -2.95 0.59 -22.51
CA LEU A 59 -2.67 1.74 -21.66
C LEU A 59 -1.75 1.33 -20.50
N ILE A 60 -2.08 0.26 -19.78
CA ILE A 60 -1.28 -0.25 -18.66
C ILE A 60 0.13 -0.63 -19.14
N SER A 61 0.28 -1.31 -20.28
CA SER A 61 1.60 -1.67 -20.80
C SER A 61 2.49 -0.45 -21.07
N GLN A 62 1.90 0.67 -21.52
CA GLN A 62 2.63 1.91 -21.76
C GLN A 62 3.00 2.63 -20.46
N ILE A 63 2.14 2.58 -19.44
CA ILE A 63 2.47 3.04 -18.09
C ILE A 63 3.64 2.22 -17.53
N MET A 64 3.59 0.89 -17.64
CA MET A 64 4.69 0.01 -17.22
C MET A 64 5.98 0.30 -18.00
N ALA A 65 5.89 0.54 -19.31
CA ALA A 65 7.05 0.95 -20.11
C ALA A 65 7.63 2.28 -19.60
N ARG A 66 6.80 3.22 -19.16
CA ARG A 66 7.24 4.49 -18.58
C ARG A 66 7.96 4.26 -17.24
N LEU A 67 7.44 3.41 -16.36
CA LEU A 67 8.11 3.04 -15.10
C LEU A 67 9.46 2.35 -15.35
N ARG A 68 9.54 1.48 -16.37
CA ARG A 68 10.78 0.83 -16.78
C ARG A 68 11.83 1.82 -17.28
N GLN A 69 11.43 2.87 -18.01
CA GLN A 69 12.32 3.97 -18.39
C GLN A 69 12.87 4.74 -17.19
N LEU A 70 12.12 4.79 -16.09
CA LEU A 70 12.54 5.41 -14.84
C LEU A 70 13.45 4.50 -13.99
N GLY A 71 13.66 3.25 -14.41
CA GLY A 71 14.55 2.30 -13.75
C GLY A 71 13.84 1.20 -12.97
N TYR A 72 12.51 1.08 -13.06
CA TYR A 72 11.83 -0.08 -12.49
C TYR A 72 12.18 -1.35 -13.29
N VAL A 73 12.65 -2.38 -12.59
CA VAL A 73 12.94 -3.71 -13.14
C VAL A 73 12.17 -4.74 -12.34
N GLY A 74 11.07 -5.23 -12.89
CA GLY A 74 10.20 -6.18 -12.22
C GLY A 74 9.00 -6.62 -13.07
N PRO A 75 8.12 -7.45 -12.49
CA PRO A 75 6.89 -7.89 -13.14
C PRO A 75 5.92 -6.74 -13.42
N ASP A 76 4.93 -6.97 -14.26
CA ASP A 76 3.84 -6.01 -14.48
C ASP A 76 2.96 -5.91 -13.24
N PHE A 77 2.27 -4.77 -13.08
CA PHE A 77 1.37 -4.54 -11.96
C PHE A 77 0.04 -5.27 -12.14
N GLY A 78 -0.60 -5.56 -11.01
CA GLY A 78 -1.95 -6.11 -10.96
C GLY A 78 -3.01 -5.01 -11.02
N HIS A 79 -4.27 -5.42 -11.01
CA HIS A 79 -5.38 -4.50 -10.80
C HIS A 79 -5.39 -4.06 -9.34
N GLY A 80 -5.45 -2.75 -9.11
CA GLY A 80 -5.71 -2.23 -7.76
C GLY A 80 -7.17 -2.43 -7.35
N ASP A 81 -7.49 -2.08 -6.11
CA ASP A 81 -8.85 -2.19 -5.58
C ASP A 81 -9.84 -1.36 -6.42
N LEU A 82 -10.94 -1.99 -6.82
CA LEU A 82 -12.02 -1.33 -7.58
C LEU A 82 -12.68 -0.19 -6.79
N GLY A 83 -12.66 -0.25 -5.46
CA GLY A 83 -13.17 0.79 -4.57
C GLY A 83 -12.29 2.04 -4.52
N LEU A 84 -11.05 1.96 -4.98
CA LEU A 84 -10.10 3.09 -5.05
C LEU A 84 -10.03 3.72 -6.44
N GLN A 85 -10.63 3.10 -7.46
CA GLN A 85 -10.70 3.67 -8.80
C GLN A 85 -11.63 4.89 -8.81
N ASP A 86 -11.25 5.93 -9.55
CA ASP A 86 -12.05 7.15 -9.71
C ASP A 86 -12.04 7.60 -11.17
N ASP A 87 -12.90 8.55 -11.53
CA ASP A 87 -13.02 9.16 -12.86
C ASP A 87 -11.68 9.67 -13.43
N LYS A 88 -10.77 10.11 -12.56
CA LYS A 88 -9.44 10.62 -12.98
C LYS A 88 -8.29 9.85 -12.37
N LEU A 89 -8.56 8.68 -11.80
CA LEU A 89 -7.57 7.94 -11.05
C LEU A 89 -7.63 6.46 -11.42
N ILE A 90 -6.50 5.95 -11.90
CA ILE A 90 -6.27 4.52 -12.02
C ILE A 90 -5.38 4.08 -10.87
N VAL A 91 -5.80 3.07 -10.13
CA VAL A 91 -5.02 2.45 -9.06
C VAL A 91 -4.54 1.07 -9.51
N LEU A 92 -3.24 0.83 -9.38
CA LEU A 92 -2.59 -0.43 -9.73
C LEU A 92 -1.89 -1.01 -8.51
N GLU A 93 -2.04 -2.32 -8.30
CA GLU A 93 -1.35 -3.01 -7.21
C GLU A 93 0.07 -3.36 -7.66
N ALA A 94 1.07 -2.80 -6.97
CA ALA A 94 2.46 -3.11 -7.27
C ALA A 94 2.90 -4.41 -6.58
N PRO A 95 3.67 -5.27 -7.27
CA PRO A 95 4.27 -6.45 -6.67
C PRO A 95 5.38 -6.06 -5.69
N GLU A 96 5.69 -6.91 -4.71
CA GLU A 96 6.73 -6.67 -3.68
C GLU A 96 8.11 -6.28 -4.28
N ALA A 97 8.44 -6.78 -5.47
CA ALA A 97 9.66 -6.41 -6.20
C ALA A 97 9.75 -4.89 -6.52
N PHE A 98 8.63 -4.18 -6.50
CA PHE A 98 8.56 -2.73 -6.67
C PHE A 98 9.09 -1.96 -5.45
N ASN A 99 9.08 -2.54 -4.25
CA ASN A 99 9.48 -1.86 -3.01
C ASN A 99 10.91 -1.30 -3.10
N ALA A 100 11.84 -2.04 -3.71
CA ALA A 100 13.21 -1.58 -3.91
C ALA A 100 13.30 -0.33 -4.81
N PHE A 101 12.48 -0.29 -5.86
CA PHE A 101 12.39 0.88 -6.74
C PHE A 101 11.73 2.06 -6.02
N ALA A 102 10.63 1.83 -5.31
CA ALA A 102 9.94 2.85 -4.53
C ALA A 102 10.87 3.45 -3.45
N ALA A 103 11.63 2.61 -2.73
CA ALA A 103 12.59 3.05 -1.73
C ALA A 103 13.70 3.92 -2.34
N SER A 104 14.17 3.60 -3.55
CA SER A 104 15.12 4.45 -4.29
C SER A 104 14.56 5.82 -4.65
N ARG A 105 13.23 5.98 -4.63
CA ARG A 105 12.51 7.23 -4.88
C ARG A 105 12.09 7.96 -3.60
N GLY A 106 12.40 7.41 -2.43
CA GLY A 106 12.14 8.02 -1.12
C GLY A 106 10.97 7.40 -0.35
N TRP A 107 10.38 6.30 -0.83
CA TRP A 107 9.38 5.56 -0.05
C TRP A 107 10.01 4.92 1.18
N LYS A 108 9.32 5.01 2.32
CA LYS A 108 9.73 4.38 3.56
C LYS A 108 8.73 3.26 3.85
N ASP A 109 9.22 2.10 4.24
CA ASP A 109 8.35 1.02 4.68
C ASP A 109 7.97 1.27 6.15
N LEU A 110 6.99 2.15 6.38
CA LEU A 110 6.56 2.47 7.75
C LEU A 110 5.98 1.25 8.47
N ALA A 111 5.44 0.27 7.74
CA ALA A 111 4.92 -0.96 8.34
C ALA A 111 6.03 -1.80 8.99
N ALA A 112 7.22 -1.84 8.34
CA ALA A 112 8.39 -2.51 8.91
C ALA A 112 8.84 -1.85 10.22
N GLU A 113 8.77 -0.51 10.32
CA GLU A 113 9.16 0.21 11.56
C GLU A 113 8.27 -0.17 12.76
N PHE A 114 6.97 -0.46 12.53
CA PHE A 114 6.07 -0.90 13.61
C PHE A 114 6.13 -2.40 13.91
N ALA A 115 6.61 -3.22 12.97
CA ALA A 115 6.78 -4.66 13.19
C ALA A 115 7.98 -4.98 14.12
N GLU A 116 9.00 -4.11 14.13
CA GLU A 116 10.19 -4.29 14.99
C GLU A 116 9.91 -3.92 16.47
N ASP A 117 8.98 -3.02 16.75
CA ASP A 117 8.60 -2.63 18.12
C ASP A 117 7.72 -3.69 18.82
N ASP A 118 6.92 -4.47 18.08
CA ASP A 118 6.10 -5.56 18.66
C ASP A 118 6.94 -6.81 19.01
N ALA A 119 8.14 -6.94 18.43
CA ALA A 119 9.07 -8.03 18.72
C ALA A 119 9.93 -7.78 19.99
N ALA A 120 9.87 -6.59 20.60
CA ALA A 120 10.70 -6.22 21.74
C ALA A 120 10.12 -6.59 23.12
N ASP A 121 8.93 -7.20 23.22
CA ASP A 121 8.35 -7.65 24.51
C ASP A 121 8.40 -9.17 24.75
N THR A 122 9.13 -9.92 23.93
CA THR A 122 9.42 -11.35 24.20
C THR A 122 10.84 -11.52 24.75
N HIS A 123 11.00 -11.32 26.06
CA HIS A 123 11.80 -12.17 26.98
C HIS A 123 12.21 -11.42 28.26
N THR A 124 11.39 -11.52 29.32
CA THR A 124 11.84 -12.08 30.62
C THR A 124 10.63 -12.51 31.46
N HIS A 125 10.13 -13.72 31.25
CA HIS A 125 9.39 -14.45 32.29
C HIS A 125 10.17 -15.72 32.66
N THR A 126 11.29 -15.52 33.35
CA THR A 126 11.91 -16.57 34.17
C THR A 126 11.12 -16.71 35.47
N GLY A 127 10.44 -17.85 35.63
CA GLY A 127 10.19 -18.50 36.92
C GLY A 127 9.16 -17.87 37.85
N GLY A 128 8.04 -18.56 38.08
CA GLY A 128 7.11 -18.23 39.16
C GLY A 128 5.75 -18.90 39.06
N GLU A 129 5.72 -20.23 39.02
CA GLU A 129 4.49 -20.99 39.32
C GLU A 129 3.98 -20.67 40.74
N ALA A 130 2.64 -20.66 40.87
CA ALA A 130 1.84 -20.71 42.12
C ALA A 130 1.61 -19.41 42.91
N ALA A 131 0.68 -18.56 42.47
CA ALA A 131 0.00 -17.61 43.37
C ALA A 131 -1.43 -17.16 42.99
N SER A 132 -2.08 -17.71 41.95
CA SER A 132 -3.37 -17.16 41.48
C SER A 132 -4.62 -17.98 41.83
N SER A 133 -4.49 -19.18 42.40
CA SER A 133 -5.65 -20.02 42.73
C SER A 133 -6.26 -19.73 44.11
N THR A 134 -5.51 -19.16 45.05
CA THR A 134 -6.00 -18.90 46.42
C THR A 134 -6.84 -17.62 46.54
N LEU A 135 -6.58 -16.63 45.69
CA LEU A 135 -7.29 -15.33 45.72
C LEU A 135 -8.71 -15.44 45.12
N LEU A 136 -8.87 -16.27 44.09
CA LEU A 136 -10.16 -16.52 43.46
C LEU A 136 -11.08 -17.37 44.35
N ASP A 137 -10.52 -18.36 45.07
CA ASP A 137 -11.27 -19.23 45.99
C ASP A 137 -11.75 -18.47 47.25
N ALA A 138 -10.95 -17.53 47.75
CA ALA A 138 -11.31 -16.66 48.87
C ALA A 138 -12.45 -15.68 48.52
N LEU A 139 -12.53 -15.22 47.27
CA LEU A 139 -13.57 -14.29 46.83
C LEU A 139 -14.93 -15.00 46.66
N MET A 140 -14.93 -16.23 46.14
CA MET A 140 -16.15 -17.01 45.95
C MET A 140 -16.80 -17.47 47.27
N ARG A 141 -16.00 -17.66 48.33
CA ARG A 141 -16.52 -17.97 49.67
C ARG A 141 -17.19 -16.78 50.37
N LYS A 142 -16.86 -15.54 49.99
CA LYS A 142 -17.47 -14.34 50.59
C LYS A 142 -18.86 -14.01 50.06
N PHE A 143 -19.24 -14.59 48.92
CA PHE A 143 -20.54 -14.38 48.26
C PHE A 143 -21.48 -15.58 48.34
N LYS A 144 -21.09 -16.68 49.01
CA LYS A 144 -21.92 -17.88 49.11
C LYS A 144 -21.99 -18.38 50.55
N SER A 145 -23.04 -17.93 51.25
CA SER A 145 -23.82 -18.62 52.31
C SER A 145 -24.03 -17.74 53.54
N PRO A 146 -25.14 -17.90 54.26
CA PRO A 146 -26.54 -18.07 53.84
C PRO A 146 -27.39 -16.79 54.04
#